data_AF-A0A8C1KVC9-F1
#
_entry.id   AF-A0A8C1KVC9-F1
#
_cell.length_a   1.000
_cell.length_b   1.000
_cell.length_c   1.000
_cell.angle_alpha   90.00
_cell.angle_beta   90.00
_cell.angle_gamma   90.00
#
_symmetry.space_group_name_H-M   'P 1'
#
loop_
_entity.id
_entity.type
_entity.pdbx_description
1 polymer ?
#
loop_
_entity_poly.entity_id
_entity_poly.type
_entity_poly.pdbx_seq_one_letter_code
_entity_poly.pdbx_strand_id
1 'polypeptide(L)'
;MAAPIESLLNEICESEDPIEELKSLRTAVLATPVSGLRQAVSGARLEIIFGLLNTNDKEQIEVCVEILSRVLQALEPIQLAQNYKTALQSGLNHPNDSVRLLTLTQMGRVAGHADGVTQMLNSSEILRDVIQCISVERIAVAKEAIAALSKLSNTKAGLDALFRSDLLNKLKDVMLTNDIIRYRVYELIVGVSTVSPVCLGYCANSGLISQMLEELTGDDVLVRATAIEMVTSLAQSQHGRQYLAQQGIIDKISNMIIIFGAHNYLKLKTYLNEGPYYVNAVSSVTTEGAD
;
A
#
# COMPACT_ATOMS: atom_id res chain seq x y z
N MET A 1 -29.11 16.56 -13.66
CA MET A 1 -28.37 16.00 -14.80
C MET A 1 -27.94 14.53 -14.56
N ALA A 2 -28.65 13.75 -13.72
CA ALA A 2 -28.34 12.34 -13.44
C ALA A 2 -28.89 11.35 -14.49
N ALA A 3 -29.85 11.79 -15.30
CA ALA A 3 -30.52 10.99 -16.33
C ALA A 3 -29.62 10.25 -17.35
N PRO A 4 -28.47 10.78 -17.81
CA PRO A 4 -27.67 10.06 -18.81
C PRO A 4 -26.91 8.86 -18.23
N ILE A 5 -26.47 8.90 -16.97
CA ILE A 5 -25.66 7.79 -16.39
C ILE A 5 -26.54 6.57 -16.13
N GLU A 6 -27.73 6.76 -15.58
CA GLU A 6 -28.66 5.66 -15.30
C GLU A 6 -29.20 5.01 -16.59
N SER A 7 -29.48 5.82 -17.63
CA SER A 7 -29.85 5.31 -18.96
C SER A 7 -28.75 4.43 -19.54
N LEU A 8 -27.51 4.93 -19.56
CA LEU A 8 -26.36 4.19 -20.08
C LEU A 8 -26.10 2.89 -19.31
N LEU A 9 -26.31 2.87 -17.99
CA LEU A 9 -26.21 1.64 -17.21
C LEU A 9 -27.29 0.60 -17.58
N ASN A 10 -28.49 1.04 -17.96
CA ASN A 10 -29.53 0.13 -18.43
C ASN A 10 -29.23 -0.37 -19.85
N GLU A 11 -28.74 0.49 -20.75
CA GLU A 11 -28.31 0.11 -22.10
C GLU A 11 -27.19 -0.95 -22.06
N ILE A 12 -26.20 -0.77 -21.18
CA ILE A 12 -25.13 -1.77 -20.94
C ILE A 12 -25.70 -3.13 -20.50
N CYS A 13 -26.79 -3.14 -19.73
CA CYS A 13 -27.40 -4.38 -19.24
C CYS A 13 -28.05 -5.20 -20.37
N GLU A 14 -28.47 -4.54 -21.44
CA GLU A 14 -29.17 -5.16 -22.58
C GLU A 14 -28.22 -5.49 -23.74
N SER A 15 -26.99 -4.96 -23.73
CA SER A 15 -26.01 -5.14 -24.79
C SER A 15 -25.24 -6.47 -24.68
N GLU A 16 -25.07 -7.17 -25.81
CA GLU A 16 -24.20 -8.35 -25.92
C GLU A 16 -22.72 -7.96 -26.04
N ASP A 17 -22.42 -6.77 -26.60
CA ASP A 17 -21.08 -6.20 -26.75
C ASP A 17 -21.08 -4.75 -26.22
N PRO A 18 -20.85 -4.56 -24.92
CA PRO A 18 -21.12 -3.29 -24.23
C PRO A 18 -20.02 -2.24 -24.40
N ILE A 19 -19.02 -2.45 -25.28
CA ILE A 19 -17.82 -1.62 -25.30
C ILE A 19 -18.09 -0.16 -25.67
N GLU A 20 -19.00 0.09 -26.62
CA GLU A 20 -19.34 1.46 -27.05
C GLU A 20 -20.23 2.17 -26.02
N GLU A 21 -21.14 1.45 -25.37
CA GLU A 21 -21.92 1.98 -24.25
C GLU A 21 -21.04 2.27 -23.03
N LEU A 22 -20.04 1.42 -22.76
CA LEU A 22 -19.03 1.65 -21.73
C LEU A 22 -18.20 2.91 -22.03
N LYS A 23 -17.76 3.13 -23.27
CA LYS A 23 -17.04 4.36 -23.66
C LYS A 23 -17.91 5.61 -23.49
N SER A 24 -19.19 5.50 -23.81
CA SER A 24 -20.18 6.56 -23.59
C SER A 24 -20.40 6.85 -22.11
N LEU A 25 -20.55 5.80 -21.29
CA LEU A 25 -20.66 5.90 -19.84
C LEU A 25 -19.41 6.52 -19.22
N ARG A 26 -18.21 6.10 -19.65
CA ARG A 26 -16.96 6.70 -19.23
C ARG A 26 -16.95 8.20 -19.48
N THR A 27 -17.32 8.63 -20.67
CA THR A 27 -17.35 10.06 -21.04
C THR A 27 -18.29 10.83 -20.11
N ALA A 28 -19.49 10.32 -19.88
CA ALA A 28 -20.46 10.94 -18.97
C ALA A 28 -19.97 10.98 -17.52
N VAL A 29 -19.37 9.90 -17.03
CA VAL A 29 -18.85 9.78 -15.67
C VAL A 29 -17.68 10.74 -15.44
N LEU A 30 -16.74 10.83 -16.37
CA LEU A 30 -15.57 11.72 -16.26
C LEU A 30 -15.95 13.20 -16.39
N ALA A 31 -16.97 13.53 -17.19
CA ALA A 31 -17.48 14.90 -17.31
C ALA A 31 -18.27 15.36 -16.07
N THR A 32 -18.76 14.43 -15.23
CA THR A 32 -19.59 14.75 -14.08
C THR A 32 -18.74 15.05 -12.83
N PRO A 33 -18.98 16.18 -12.13
CA PRO A 33 -18.32 16.46 -10.84
C PRO A 33 -18.63 15.39 -9.78
N VAL A 34 -17.72 15.19 -8.80
CA VAL A 34 -17.85 14.13 -7.77
C VAL A 34 -19.18 14.24 -7.00
N SER A 35 -19.62 15.46 -6.69
CA SER A 35 -20.88 15.74 -5.99
C SER A 35 -22.10 15.29 -6.79
N GLY A 36 -22.08 15.51 -8.11
CA GLY A 36 -23.14 15.06 -9.03
C GLY A 36 -23.15 13.55 -9.22
N LEU A 37 -21.95 12.94 -9.29
CA LEU A 37 -21.82 11.48 -9.41
C LEU A 37 -22.44 10.76 -8.23
N ARG A 38 -22.20 11.22 -7.00
CA ARG A 38 -22.79 10.61 -5.80
C ARG A 38 -24.30 10.47 -5.92
N GLN A 39 -24.99 11.51 -6.39
CA GLN A 39 -26.43 11.47 -6.60
C GLN A 39 -26.81 10.52 -7.74
N ALA A 40 -26.08 10.55 -8.85
CA ALA A 40 -26.37 9.74 -10.03
C ALA A 40 -26.13 8.23 -9.82
N VAL A 41 -25.23 7.86 -8.91
CA VAL A 41 -24.88 6.45 -8.65
C VAL A 41 -25.48 5.91 -7.35
N SER A 42 -26.20 6.76 -6.60
CA SER A 42 -26.95 6.32 -5.43
C SER A 42 -28.15 5.47 -5.88
N GLY A 43 -28.06 4.15 -5.68
CA GLY A 43 -29.07 3.18 -6.14
C GLY A 43 -28.79 2.57 -7.51
N ALA A 44 -27.68 2.94 -8.16
CA ALA A 44 -27.25 2.33 -9.42
C ALA A 44 -26.73 0.90 -9.21
N ARG A 45 -27.01 0.01 -10.18
CA ARG A 45 -26.53 -1.38 -10.22
C ARG A 45 -25.08 -1.48 -10.70
N LEU A 46 -24.13 -0.96 -9.91
CA LEU A 46 -22.71 -0.97 -10.27
C LEU A 46 -22.13 -2.39 -10.37
N GLU A 47 -22.82 -3.39 -9.83
CA GLU A 47 -22.49 -4.81 -9.98
C GLU A 47 -22.35 -5.23 -11.44
N ILE A 48 -23.10 -4.61 -12.35
CA ILE A 48 -23.00 -4.85 -13.79
C ILE A 48 -21.59 -4.51 -14.28
N ILE A 49 -21.07 -3.33 -13.90
CA ILE A 49 -19.73 -2.89 -14.32
C ILE A 49 -18.64 -3.76 -13.69
N PHE A 50 -18.83 -4.23 -12.46
CA PHE A 50 -17.92 -5.22 -11.86
C PHE A 50 -17.95 -6.56 -12.61
N GLY A 51 -19.12 -7.03 -13.04
CA GLY A 51 -19.26 -8.25 -13.84
C GLY A 51 -18.52 -8.17 -15.18
N LEU A 52 -18.52 -6.98 -15.81
CA LEU A 52 -17.83 -6.72 -17.07
C LEU A 52 -16.29 -6.69 -16.96
N LEU A 53 -15.72 -6.73 -15.76
CA LEU A 53 -14.29 -6.95 -15.57
C LEU A 53 -13.87 -8.39 -15.86
N ASN A 54 -14.80 -9.35 -15.78
CA ASN A 54 -14.51 -10.78 -15.99
C ASN A 54 -14.46 -11.11 -17.50
N THR A 55 -13.48 -10.55 -18.19
CA THR A 55 -13.23 -10.74 -19.62
C THR A 55 -11.73 -10.84 -19.88
N ASN A 56 -11.34 -11.30 -21.06
CA ASN A 56 -9.95 -11.23 -21.53
C ASN A 56 -9.69 -9.98 -22.39
N ASP A 57 -10.74 -9.20 -22.68
CA ASP A 57 -10.61 -7.94 -23.42
C ASP A 57 -9.97 -6.86 -22.55
N LYS A 58 -8.77 -6.43 -22.95
CA LYS A 58 -7.99 -5.42 -22.23
C LYS A 58 -8.63 -4.03 -22.32
N GLU A 59 -9.20 -3.67 -23.47
CA GLU A 59 -9.83 -2.36 -23.66
C GLU A 59 -11.07 -2.25 -22.78
N GLN A 60 -11.89 -3.30 -22.74
CA GLN A 60 -13.05 -3.34 -21.85
C GLN A 60 -12.64 -3.21 -20.38
N ILE A 61 -11.63 -3.98 -19.93
CA ILE A 61 -11.13 -3.89 -18.56
C ILE A 61 -10.66 -2.47 -18.23
N GLU A 62 -9.89 -1.84 -19.12
CA GLU A 62 -9.39 -0.47 -18.92
C GLU A 62 -10.53 0.54 -18.79
N VAL A 63 -11.53 0.48 -19.68
CA VAL A 63 -12.69 1.37 -19.62
C VAL A 63 -13.49 1.15 -18.33
N CYS A 64 -13.74 -0.10 -17.94
CA CYS A 64 -14.41 -0.43 -16.67
C CYS A 64 -13.62 0.10 -15.45
N VAL A 65 -12.29 -0.04 -15.45
CA VAL A 65 -11.43 0.46 -14.37
C VAL A 65 -11.50 1.99 -14.28
N GLU A 66 -11.50 2.71 -15.40
CA GLU A 66 -11.62 4.18 -15.42
C GLU A 66 -12.98 4.64 -14.85
N ILE A 67 -14.07 3.99 -15.26
CA ILE A 67 -15.42 4.26 -14.74
C ILE A 67 -15.49 4.01 -13.24
N LEU A 68 -15.09 2.82 -12.80
CA LEU A 68 -15.16 2.43 -11.39
C LEU A 68 -14.23 3.28 -10.52
N SER A 69 -13.02 3.62 -10.98
CA SER A 69 -12.11 4.51 -10.26
C SER A 69 -12.79 5.81 -9.88
N ARG A 70 -13.56 6.37 -10.81
CA ARG A 70 -14.25 7.66 -10.63
C ARG A 70 -15.53 7.52 -9.80
N VAL A 71 -16.34 6.51 -10.08
CA VAL A 71 -17.64 6.29 -9.42
C VAL A 71 -17.44 5.87 -7.96
N LEU A 72 -16.56 4.90 -7.70
CA LEU A 72 -16.33 4.42 -6.34
C LEU A 72 -15.73 5.51 -5.46
N GLN A 73 -14.93 6.43 -6.02
CA GLN A 73 -14.43 7.62 -5.31
C GLN A 73 -15.55 8.53 -4.79
N ALA A 74 -16.70 8.58 -5.47
CA ALA A 74 -17.85 9.39 -5.03
C ALA A 74 -18.62 8.75 -3.87
N LEU A 75 -18.53 7.42 -3.71
CA LEU A 75 -19.19 6.64 -2.66
C LEU A 75 -18.48 6.78 -1.31
N GLU A 76 -19.28 6.72 -0.24
CA GLU A 76 -18.75 6.69 1.13
C GLU A 76 -18.04 5.35 1.42
N PRO A 77 -16.84 5.35 2.05
CA PRO A 77 -16.06 4.14 2.24
C PRO A 77 -16.79 3.01 2.98
N ILE A 78 -17.62 3.34 3.98
CA ILE A 78 -18.38 2.35 4.74
C ILE A 78 -19.40 1.64 3.84
N GLN A 79 -20.15 2.41 3.05
CA GLN A 79 -21.14 1.86 2.12
C GLN A 79 -20.48 1.00 1.06
N LEU A 80 -19.30 1.41 0.59
CA LEU A 80 -18.50 0.64 -0.35
C LEU A 80 -18.12 -0.74 0.22
N ALA A 81 -17.57 -0.77 1.44
CA ALA A 81 -17.16 -2.00 2.10
C ALA A 81 -18.33 -2.95 2.40
N GLN A 82 -19.51 -2.40 2.67
CA GLN A 82 -20.71 -3.18 2.98
C GLN A 82 -21.41 -3.73 1.73
N ASN A 83 -21.67 -2.87 0.75
CA ASN A 83 -22.53 -3.21 -0.38
C ASN A 83 -21.77 -3.95 -1.49
N TYR A 84 -20.47 -3.69 -1.62
CA TYR A 84 -19.65 -4.25 -2.70
C TYR A 84 -18.58 -5.23 -2.20
N LYS A 85 -18.76 -5.81 -1.01
CA LYS A 85 -17.80 -6.73 -0.38
C LYS A 85 -17.30 -7.81 -1.34
N THR A 86 -18.22 -8.52 -2.00
CA THR A 86 -17.88 -9.61 -2.93
C THR A 86 -17.13 -9.09 -4.16
N ALA A 87 -17.56 -7.98 -4.73
CA ALA A 87 -16.90 -7.39 -5.90
C ALA A 87 -15.49 -6.90 -5.56
N LEU A 88 -15.29 -6.32 -4.37
CA LEU A 88 -13.99 -5.91 -3.87
C LEU A 88 -13.10 -7.14 -3.65
N GLN A 89 -13.59 -8.19 -3.00
CA GLN A 89 -12.82 -9.42 -2.82
C GLN A 89 -12.40 -10.05 -4.17
N SER A 90 -13.32 -10.15 -5.12
CA SER A 90 -13.02 -10.63 -6.48
C SER A 90 -11.97 -9.76 -7.17
N GLY A 91 -12.03 -8.43 -7.00
CA GLY A 91 -11.07 -7.50 -7.56
C GLY A 91 -9.63 -7.66 -7.02
N LEU A 92 -9.47 -7.99 -5.73
CA LEU A 92 -8.16 -8.28 -5.14
C LEU A 92 -7.50 -9.53 -5.77
N ASN A 93 -8.32 -10.51 -6.15
CA ASN A 93 -7.88 -11.77 -6.74
C ASN A 93 -7.84 -11.75 -8.28
N HIS A 94 -8.23 -10.64 -8.91
CA HIS A 94 -8.34 -10.52 -10.36
C HIS A 94 -6.98 -10.68 -11.07
N PRO A 95 -6.88 -11.34 -12.23
CA PRO A 95 -5.59 -11.52 -12.92
C PRO A 95 -4.99 -10.22 -13.47
N ASN A 96 -5.83 -9.23 -13.83
CA ASN A 96 -5.37 -7.93 -14.30
C ASN A 96 -5.01 -7.01 -13.12
N ASP A 97 -3.76 -6.54 -13.08
CA ASP A 97 -3.25 -5.71 -12.00
C ASP A 97 -3.90 -4.32 -11.89
N SER A 98 -4.45 -3.77 -12.97
CA SER A 98 -5.17 -2.49 -12.90
C SER A 98 -6.48 -2.63 -12.11
N VAL A 99 -7.11 -3.80 -12.17
CA VAL A 99 -8.27 -4.14 -11.32
C VAL A 99 -7.86 -4.31 -9.86
N ARG A 100 -6.77 -5.04 -9.60
CA ARG A 100 -6.21 -5.16 -8.24
C ARG A 100 -5.89 -3.80 -7.64
N LEU A 101 -5.27 -2.92 -8.43
CA LEU A 101 -4.89 -1.57 -8.00
C LEU A 101 -6.12 -0.73 -7.66
N LEU A 102 -7.13 -0.70 -8.54
CA LEU A 102 -8.42 -0.05 -8.28
C LEU A 102 -9.00 -0.49 -6.94
N THR A 103 -9.06 -1.80 -6.72
CA THR A 103 -9.64 -2.38 -5.51
C THR A 103 -8.82 -2.08 -4.26
N LEU A 104 -7.49 -2.18 -4.32
CA LEU A 104 -6.60 -1.83 -3.21
C LEU A 104 -6.70 -0.35 -2.86
N THR A 105 -6.83 0.55 -3.84
CA THR A 105 -7.09 1.97 -3.58
C THR A 105 -8.39 2.16 -2.81
N GLN A 106 -9.45 1.41 -3.13
CA GLN A 106 -10.68 1.44 -2.36
C GLN A 106 -10.49 0.88 -0.94
N MET A 107 -9.76 -0.23 -0.77
CA MET A 107 -9.44 -0.78 0.55
C MET A 107 -8.62 0.20 1.39
N GLY A 108 -7.69 0.93 0.77
CA GLY A 108 -6.93 1.99 1.43
C GLY A 108 -7.81 3.16 1.87
N ARG A 109 -8.90 3.49 1.14
CA ARG A 109 -9.89 4.48 1.59
C ARG A 109 -10.71 3.97 2.77
N VAL A 110 -11.12 2.70 2.74
CA VAL A 110 -11.86 2.07 3.84
C VAL A 110 -11.00 1.99 5.11
N ALA A 111 -9.75 1.53 4.99
CA ALA A 111 -8.81 1.41 6.10
C ALA A 111 -8.48 2.77 6.74
N GLY A 112 -8.51 3.86 5.97
CA GLY A 112 -8.28 5.22 6.46
C GLY A 112 -9.51 5.89 7.09
N HIS A 113 -10.69 5.27 7.04
CA HIS A 113 -11.92 5.81 7.60
C HIS A 113 -12.15 5.30 9.03
N ALA A 114 -12.59 6.17 9.95
CA ALA A 114 -12.76 5.86 11.37
C ALA A 114 -13.55 4.55 11.63
N ASP A 115 -14.71 4.41 10.98
CA ASP A 115 -15.54 3.19 11.09
C ASP A 115 -15.26 2.14 10.00
N GLY A 116 -14.42 2.47 9.02
CA GLY A 116 -14.12 1.57 7.90
C GLY A 116 -13.24 0.39 8.31
N VAL A 117 -12.37 0.59 9.30
CA VAL A 117 -11.55 -0.47 9.90
C VAL A 117 -12.43 -1.63 10.37
N THR A 118 -13.52 -1.35 11.11
CA THR A 118 -14.44 -2.39 11.60
C THR A 118 -15.04 -3.22 10.46
N GLN A 119 -15.36 -2.58 9.33
CA GLN A 119 -15.90 -3.30 8.16
C GLN A 119 -14.86 -4.24 7.53
N MET A 120 -13.60 -3.81 7.46
CA MET A 120 -12.50 -4.68 6.99
C MET A 120 -12.24 -5.83 7.96
N LEU A 121 -12.24 -5.58 9.27
CA LEU A 121 -12.02 -6.60 10.29
C LEU A 121 -13.14 -7.67 10.31
N ASN A 122 -14.36 -7.31 9.92
CA ASN A 122 -15.46 -8.26 9.73
C ASN A 122 -15.30 -9.17 8.48
N SER A 123 -14.17 -9.04 7.77
CA SER A 123 -13.90 -9.74 6.51
C SER A 123 -12.46 -10.26 6.48
N SER A 124 -12.21 -11.37 7.18
CA SER A 124 -10.89 -12.02 7.25
C SER A 124 -10.29 -12.29 5.86
N GLU A 125 -11.10 -12.77 4.92
CA GLU A 125 -10.65 -13.07 3.56
C GLU A 125 -10.11 -11.85 2.82
N ILE A 126 -10.79 -10.70 2.94
CA ILE A 126 -10.32 -9.44 2.32
C ILE A 126 -8.94 -9.07 2.88
N LEU A 127 -8.73 -9.20 4.18
CA LEU A 127 -7.43 -8.89 4.78
C LEU A 127 -6.33 -9.86 4.32
N ARG A 128 -6.66 -11.15 4.21
CA ARG A 128 -5.74 -12.18 3.68
C ARG A 128 -5.39 -11.90 2.22
N ASP A 129 -6.36 -11.46 1.41
CA ASP A 129 -6.17 -11.11 0.00
C ASP A 129 -5.34 -9.82 -0.15
N VAL A 130 -5.58 -8.80 0.68
CA VAL A 130 -4.73 -7.59 0.71
C VAL A 130 -3.29 -7.94 1.09
N ILE A 131 -3.07 -8.83 2.08
CA ILE A 131 -1.72 -9.31 2.41
C ILE A 131 -1.09 -10.06 1.24
N GLN A 132 -1.87 -10.91 0.54
CA GLN A 132 -1.40 -11.62 -0.64
C GLN A 132 -0.96 -10.66 -1.75
N CYS A 133 -1.62 -9.50 -1.91
CA CYS A 133 -1.23 -8.51 -2.91
C CYS A 133 0.20 -7.94 -2.73
N ILE A 134 0.82 -8.06 -1.55
CA ILE A 134 2.24 -7.69 -1.35
C ILE A 134 3.17 -8.56 -2.22
N SER A 135 2.78 -9.81 -2.46
CA SER A 135 3.55 -10.78 -3.26
C SER A 135 3.39 -10.57 -4.77
N VAL A 136 2.51 -9.68 -5.23
CA VAL A 136 2.24 -9.46 -6.66
C VAL A 136 3.43 -8.78 -7.31
N GLU A 137 3.87 -9.27 -8.47
CA GLU A 137 5.07 -8.79 -9.15
C GLU A 137 5.06 -7.26 -9.39
N ARG A 138 3.95 -6.72 -9.89
CA ARG A 138 3.78 -5.29 -10.16
C ARG A 138 3.90 -4.47 -8.86
N ILE A 139 4.97 -3.69 -8.78
CA ILE A 139 5.33 -2.87 -7.61
C ILE A 139 4.19 -1.95 -7.17
N ALA A 140 3.43 -1.37 -8.11
CA ALA A 140 2.31 -0.49 -7.78
C ALA A 140 1.23 -1.19 -6.94
N VAL A 141 0.92 -2.46 -7.25
CA VAL A 141 -0.06 -3.27 -6.49
C VAL A 141 0.46 -3.54 -5.09
N ALA A 142 1.71 -3.98 -4.97
CA ALA A 142 2.31 -4.25 -3.67
C ALA A 142 2.37 -2.99 -2.77
N LYS A 143 2.75 -1.84 -3.34
CA LYS A 143 2.79 -0.57 -2.62
C LYS A 143 1.41 -0.12 -2.12
N GLU A 144 0.37 -0.27 -2.94
CA GLU A 144 -0.99 0.08 -2.53
C GLU A 144 -1.49 -0.85 -1.41
N ALA A 145 -1.14 -2.15 -1.45
CA ALA A 145 -1.43 -3.09 -0.38
C ALA A 145 -0.73 -2.72 0.94
N ILE A 146 0.56 -2.40 0.88
CA ILE A 146 1.33 -1.91 2.04
C ILE A 146 0.68 -0.65 2.61
N ALA A 147 0.29 0.30 1.76
CA ALA A 147 -0.37 1.53 2.19
C ALA A 147 -1.72 1.28 2.87
N ALA A 148 -2.55 0.35 2.35
CA ALA A 148 -3.82 -0.02 2.96
C ALA A 148 -3.64 -0.65 4.35
N LEU A 149 -2.71 -1.60 4.48
CA LEU A 149 -2.40 -2.26 5.76
C LEU A 149 -1.76 -1.30 6.77
N SER A 150 -0.98 -0.34 6.30
CA SER A 150 -0.41 0.72 7.15
C SER A 150 -1.50 1.62 7.72
N LYS A 151 -2.49 2.01 6.90
CA LYS A 151 -3.67 2.78 7.36
C LYS A 151 -4.50 1.98 8.37
N LEU A 152 -4.73 0.68 8.11
CA LEU A 152 -5.43 -0.20 9.04
C LEU A 152 -4.75 -0.20 10.42
N SER A 153 -3.41 -0.26 10.43
CA SER A 153 -2.55 -0.28 11.62
C SER A 153 -2.51 1.04 12.39
N ASN A 154 -3.17 2.11 11.92
CA ASN A 154 -3.30 3.36 12.67
C ASN A 154 -4.32 3.27 13.82
N THR A 155 -5.03 2.14 13.94
CA THR A 155 -5.96 1.87 15.03
C THR A 155 -5.48 0.69 15.86
N LYS A 156 -5.85 0.67 17.15
CA LYS A 156 -5.53 -0.48 18.02
C LYS A 156 -6.12 -1.79 17.49
N ALA A 157 -7.38 -1.77 17.02
CA ALA A 157 -8.04 -2.94 16.48
C ALA A 157 -7.33 -3.48 15.22
N GLY A 158 -6.86 -2.59 14.35
CA GLY A 158 -6.06 -2.98 13.19
C GLY A 158 -4.69 -3.56 13.56
N LEU A 159 -4.00 -3.00 14.55
CA LEU A 159 -2.74 -3.56 15.07
C LEU A 159 -2.93 -4.94 15.70
N ASP A 160 -3.96 -5.10 16.54
CA ASP A 160 -4.31 -6.39 17.15
C ASP A 160 -4.63 -7.41 16.06
N ALA A 161 -5.40 -7.04 15.03
CA ALA A 161 -5.70 -7.92 13.91
C ALA A 161 -4.43 -8.30 13.13
N LEU A 162 -3.59 -7.34 12.74
CA LEU A 162 -2.45 -7.63 11.86
C LEU A 162 -1.33 -8.40 12.57
N PHE A 163 -1.08 -8.13 13.85
CA PHE A 163 0.09 -8.63 14.58
C PHE A 163 -0.21 -9.61 15.72
N ARG A 164 -1.48 -9.82 16.08
CA ARG A 164 -1.88 -10.77 17.15
C ARG A 164 -2.93 -11.80 16.72
N SER A 165 -3.18 -11.93 15.42
CA SER A 165 -4.05 -12.97 14.85
C SER A 165 -3.29 -13.86 13.86
N ASP A 166 -4.01 -14.76 13.19
CA ASP A 166 -3.51 -15.60 12.10
C ASP A 166 -3.03 -14.79 10.87
N LEU A 167 -3.40 -13.51 10.75
CA LEU A 167 -2.89 -12.61 9.71
C LEU A 167 -1.36 -12.41 9.81
N LEU A 168 -0.79 -12.46 11.03
CA LEU A 168 0.67 -12.41 11.19
C LEU A 168 1.33 -13.64 10.54
N ASN A 169 0.72 -14.81 10.67
CA ASN A 169 1.23 -16.02 10.02
C ASN A 169 1.12 -15.89 8.50
N LYS A 170 0.01 -15.33 7.99
CA LYS A 170 -0.14 -15.05 6.55
C LYS A 170 0.93 -14.08 6.03
N LEU A 171 1.29 -13.04 6.79
CA LEU A 171 2.40 -12.15 6.44
C LEU A 171 3.73 -12.90 6.39
N LYS A 172 4.01 -13.74 7.39
CA LYS A 172 5.21 -14.59 7.44
C LYS A 172 5.26 -15.56 6.26
N ASP A 173 4.14 -16.16 5.87
CA ASP A 173 4.07 -17.03 4.70
C ASP A 173 4.42 -16.28 3.40
N VAL A 174 3.91 -15.05 3.24
CA VAL A 174 4.23 -14.20 2.07
C VAL A 174 5.73 -13.91 2.02
N MET A 175 6.37 -13.64 3.16
CA MET A 175 7.81 -13.38 3.24
C MET A 175 8.68 -14.54 2.76
N LEU A 176 8.20 -15.78 2.85
CA LEU A 176 8.94 -16.96 2.42
C LEU A 176 9.02 -17.12 0.89
N THR A 177 8.30 -16.28 0.13
CA THR A 177 8.23 -16.41 -1.34
C THR A 177 9.58 -16.14 -2.02
N ASN A 178 10.22 -15.03 -1.68
CA ASN A 178 11.58 -14.66 -2.11
C ASN A 178 12.02 -13.38 -1.38
N ASP A 179 13.28 -12.97 -1.57
CA ASP A 179 13.86 -11.80 -0.90
C ASP A 179 13.16 -10.49 -1.28
N ILE A 180 12.79 -10.31 -2.55
CA ILE A 180 12.07 -9.10 -3.00
C ILE A 180 10.76 -8.94 -2.20
N ILE A 181 10.01 -10.02 -2.05
CA ILE A 181 8.72 -10.01 -1.33
C ILE A 181 8.95 -9.88 0.19
N ARG A 182 9.98 -10.52 0.73
CA ARG A 182 10.39 -10.37 2.14
C ARG A 182 10.65 -8.90 2.48
N TYR A 183 11.40 -8.19 1.64
CA TYR A 183 11.69 -6.76 1.84
C TYR A 183 10.47 -5.86 1.69
N ARG A 184 9.49 -6.21 0.86
CA ARG A 184 8.21 -5.51 0.80
C ARG A 184 7.39 -5.66 2.09
N VAL A 185 7.47 -6.83 2.74
CA VAL A 185 6.88 -6.98 4.07
C VAL A 185 7.67 -6.15 5.09
N TYR A 186 9.01 -6.13 5.04
CA TYR A 186 9.79 -5.23 5.89
C TYR A 186 9.45 -3.75 5.69
N GLU A 187 9.17 -3.32 4.45
CA GLU A 187 8.68 -1.98 4.14
C GLU A 187 7.38 -1.66 4.90
N LEU A 188 6.42 -2.59 4.93
CA LEU A 188 5.22 -2.47 5.78
C LEU A 188 5.57 -2.38 7.26
N ILE A 189 6.44 -3.25 7.77
CA ILE A 189 6.80 -3.29 9.19
C ILE A 189 7.47 -1.98 9.63
N VAL A 190 8.41 -1.47 8.85
CA VAL A 190 9.09 -0.20 9.11
C VAL A 190 8.11 0.96 8.99
N GLY A 191 7.24 0.96 7.96
CA GLY A 191 6.20 1.96 7.78
C GLY A 191 5.29 2.06 9.01
N VAL A 192 4.80 0.94 9.53
CA VAL A 192 3.98 0.90 10.76
C VAL A 192 4.79 1.31 11.99
N SER A 193 6.02 0.83 12.12
CA SER A 193 6.88 1.09 13.28
C SER A 193 7.23 2.57 13.45
N THR A 194 7.34 3.33 12.37
CA THR A 194 7.69 4.76 12.44
C THR A 194 6.54 5.65 12.90
N VAL A 195 5.28 5.17 12.88
CA VAL A 195 4.09 5.94 13.28
C VAL A 195 4.09 6.30 14.77
N SER A 196 4.36 5.34 15.66
CA SER A 196 4.36 5.58 17.10
C SER A 196 5.12 4.52 17.89
N PRO A 197 5.52 4.79 19.15
CA PRO A 197 6.14 3.78 20.02
C PRO A 197 5.24 2.55 20.23
N VAL A 198 3.91 2.75 20.24
CA VAL A 198 2.95 1.64 20.37
C VAL A 198 3.02 0.74 19.14
N CYS A 199 2.97 1.31 17.92
CA CYS A 199 3.06 0.55 16.68
C CYS A 199 4.39 -0.22 16.57
N LEU A 200 5.50 0.43 16.94
CA LEU A 200 6.81 -0.21 17.04
C LEU A 200 6.79 -1.39 18.01
N GLY A 201 6.12 -1.27 19.17
CA GLY A 201 5.95 -2.37 20.12
C GLY A 201 5.24 -3.59 19.51
N TYR A 202 4.18 -3.40 18.72
CA TYR A 202 3.53 -4.51 18.01
C TYR A 202 4.47 -5.17 17.00
N CYS A 203 5.16 -4.35 16.20
CA CYS A 203 6.09 -4.84 15.18
C CYS A 203 7.29 -5.57 15.80
N ALA A 204 7.84 -5.09 16.91
CA ALA A 204 8.93 -5.74 17.64
C ALA A 204 8.48 -7.09 18.22
N ASN A 205 7.31 -7.13 18.87
CA ASN A 205 6.76 -8.37 19.45
C ASN A 205 6.39 -9.43 18.41
N SER A 206 6.19 -9.04 17.14
CA SER A 206 5.93 -9.97 16.05
C SER A 206 7.16 -10.82 15.65
N GLY A 207 8.36 -10.39 16.05
CA GLY A 207 9.66 -10.94 15.67
C GLY A 207 10.19 -10.43 14.31
N LEU A 208 9.38 -9.72 13.53
CA LEU A 208 9.75 -9.31 12.17
C LEU A 208 10.84 -8.24 12.12
N ILE A 209 10.88 -7.32 13.10
CA ILE A 209 11.97 -6.34 13.20
C ILE A 209 13.29 -7.06 13.53
N SER A 210 13.29 -7.98 14.48
CA SER A 210 14.49 -8.74 14.84
C SER A 210 15.03 -9.52 13.63
N GLN A 211 14.15 -10.20 12.89
CA GLN A 211 14.51 -10.90 11.66
C GLN A 211 15.13 -9.95 10.61
N MET A 212 14.54 -8.76 10.41
CA MET A 212 15.10 -7.73 9.51
C MET A 212 16.48 -7.26 9.97
N LEU A 213 16.69 -7.11 11.28
CA LEU A 213 17.96 -6.66 11.83
C LEU A 213 19.08 -7.71 11.71
N GLU A 214 18.73 -9.00 11.69
CA GLU A 214 19.67 -10.10 11.47
C GLU A 214 20.26 -10.09 10.04
N GLU A 215 19.48 -9.61 9.05
CA GLU A 215 19.93 -9.45 7.66
C GLU A 215 21.12 -8.49 7.51
N LEU A 216 21.31 -7.55 8.46
CA LEU A 216 22.47 -6.65 8.46
C LEU A 216 23.80 -7.42 8.56
N THR A 217 23.79 -8.59 9.20
CA THR A 217 24.99 -9.39 9.45
C THR A 217 25.10 -10.63 8.55
N GLY A 218 24.22 -10.76 7.54
CA GLY A 218 24.25 -11.88 6.60
C GLY A 218 25.46 -11.87 5.65
N ASP A 219 25.64 -12.94 4.88
CA ASP A 219 26.76 -13.05 3.94
C ASP A 219 26.53 -12.27 2.65
N ASP A 220 25.27 -12.09 2.23
CA ASP A 220 24.92 -11.39 1.00
C ASP A 220 25.02 -9.87 1.17
N VAL A 221 25.95 -9.26 0.43
CA VAL A 221 26.24 -7.82 0.48
C VAL A 221 25.07 -6.97 -0.02
N LEU A 222 24.30 -7.45 -1.00
CA LEU A 222 23.14 -6.72 -1.53
C LEU A 222 22.01 -6.73 -0.51
N VAL A 223 21.74 -7.89 0.10
CA VAL A 223 20.76 -8.03 1.21
C VAL A 223 21.14 -7.09 2.36
N ARG A 224 22.42 -7.04 2.74
CA ARG A 224 22.90 -6.10 3.77
C ARG A 224 22.66 -4.64 3.41
N ALA A 225 22.94 -4.24 2.17
CA ALA A 225 22.70 -2.88 1.71
C ALA A 225 21.20 -2.52 1.79
N THR A 226 20.31 -3.42 1.35
CA THR A 226 18.86 -3.21 1.46
C THR A 226 18.39 -3.19 2.92
N ALA A 227 18.98 -4.02 3.80
CA ALA A 227 18.68 -3.98 5.23
C ALA A 227 19.08 -2.64 5.88
N ILE A 228 20.19 -2.03 5.45
CA ILE A 228 20.61 -0.69 5.91
C ILE A 228 19.57 0.38 5.52
N GLU A 229 18.95 0.29 4.34
CA GLU A 229 17.89 1.22 3.93
C GLU A 229 16.67 1.12 4.86
N MET A 230 16.26 -0.10 5.22
CA MET A 230 15.16 -0.35 6.15
C MET A 230 15.46 0.20 7.55
N VAL A 231 16.68 -0.02 8.05
CA VAL A 231 17.12 0.50 9.35
C VAL A 231 17.22 2.02 9.36
N THR A 232 17.72 2.62 8.28
CA THR A 232 17.79 4.07 8.13
C THR A 232 16.39 4.68 8.15
N SER A 233 15.44 4.01 7.49
CA SER A 233 14.03 4.41 7.49
C SER A 233 13.41 4.31 8.89
N LEU A 234 13.69 3.23 9.64
CA LEU A 234 13.26 3.11 11.03
C LEU A 234 13.88 4.20 11.94
N ALA A 235 15.13 4.58 11.70
CA ALA A 235 15.84 5.61 12.45
C ALA A 235 15.32 7.04 12.19
N GLN A 236 14.39 7.24 11.24
CA GLN A 236 13.77 8.54 11.01
C GLN A 236 12.94 9.00 12.22
N SER A 237 12.34 8.05 12.96
CA SER A 237 11.58 8.36 14.17
C SER A 237 12.45 8.32 15.44
N GLN A 238 12.07 9.12 16.46
CA GLN A 238 12.79 9.14 17.74
C GLN A 238 12.75 7.78 18.45
N HIS A 239 11.58 7.14 18.51
CA HIS A 239 11.40 5.83 19.12
C HIS A 239 12.11 4.72 18.33
N GLY A 240 12.21 4.84 17.00
CA GLY A 240 13.00 3.94 16.17
C GLY A 240 14.49 4.02 16.50
N ARG A 241 15.06 5.24 16.64
CA ARG A 241 16.46 5.42 17.09
C ARG A 241 16.71 4.81 18.46
N GLN A 242 15.82 5.06 19.42
CA GLN A 242 15.93 4.51 20.77
C GLN A 242 15.93 2.98 20.74
N TYR A 243 15.03 2.38 19.96
CA TYR A 243 14.97 0.93 19.81
C TYR A 243 16.23 0.35 19.16
N LEU A 244 16.72 0.95 18.07
CA LEU A 244 17.95 0.51 17.40
C LEU A 244 19.18 0.58 18.33
N ALA A 245 19.28 1.62 19.16
CA ALA A 245 20.31 1.75 20.17
C ALA A 245 20.19 0.64 21.24
N GLN A 246 18.98 0.36 21.73
CA GLN A 246 18.73 -0.73 22.69
C GLN A 246 19.06 -2.11 22.11
N GLN A 247 18.87 -2.32 20.81
CA GLN A 247 19.22 -3.56 20.10
C GLN A 247 20.72 -3.64 19.73
N GLY A 248 21.54 -2.64 20.08
CA GLY A 248 22.97 -2.61 19.76
C GLY A 248 23.27 -2.51 18.27
N ILE A 249 22.32 -2.06 17.46
CA ILE A 249 22.45 -2.01 15.99
C ILE A 249 23.41 -0.92 15.53
N ILE A 250 23.49 0.18 16.28
CA ILE A 250 24.38 1.31 15.95
C ILE A 250 25.85 0.87 15.92
N ASP A 251 26.26 0.02 16.85
CA ASP A 251 27.63 -0.51 16.91
C ASP A 251 27.89 -1.51 15.77
N LYS A 252 26.92 -2.39 15.48
CA LYS A 252 27.00 -3.36 14.38
C LYS A 252 27.17 -2.65 13.03
N ILE A 253 26.37 -1.62 12.77
CA ILE A 253 26.44 -0.84 11.53
C ILE A 253 27.78 -0.09 11.45
N SER A 254 28.25 0.50 12.54
CA SER A 254 29.54 1.20 12.58
C SER A 254 30.72 0.30 12.18
N ASN A 255 30.72 -0.96 12.61
CA ASN A 255 31.75 -1.95 12.24
C ASN A 255 31.67 -2.37 10.76
N MET A 256 30.46 -2.44 10.19
CA MET A 256 30.28 -2.75 8.76
C MET A 256 30.69 -1.59 7.86
N ILE A 257 30.48 -0.35 8.30
CA ILE A 257 30.78 0.87 7.54
C ILE A 257 32.28 1.06 7.30
N ILE A 258 33.14 0.55 8.20
CA ILE A 258 34.59 0.48 7.98
C ILE A 258 34.94 -0.30 6.70
N ILE A 259 34.07 -1.23 6.29
CA ILE A 259 34.24 -2.08 5.11
C ILE A 259 33.73 -1.38 3.82
N PHE A 260 32.76 -0.45 3.90
CA PHE A 260 32.05 0.12 2.72
C PHE A 260 32.36 1.60 2.37
N GLY A 261 33.13 2.34 3.18
CA GLY A 261 33.66 3.67 2.81
C GLY A 261 32.99 4.90 3.45
N ALA A 262 33.79 5.92 3.74
CA ALA A 262 33.56 6.93 4.79
C ALA A 262 32.60 8.10 4.48
N HIS A 263 32.07 8.25 3.27
CA HIS A 263 31.38 9.49 2.88
C HIS A 263 29.89 9.53 3.31
N ASN A 264 29.17 8.41 3.22
CA ASN A 264 27.80 8.29 3.74
C ASN A 264 27.75 8.18 5.28
N TYR A 265 28.87 7.75 5.88
CA TYR A 265 29.09 7.64 7.32
C TYR A 265 29.02 8.98 8.05
N LEU A 266 29.66 10.03 7.54
CA LEU A 266 29.64 11.34 8.19
C LEU A 266 28.21 11.90 8.23
N LYS A 267 27.45 11.73 7.15
CA LYS A 267 26.05 12.16 7.09
C LYS A 267 25.18 11.39 8.07
N LEU A 268 25.33 10.07 8.17
CA LEU A 268 24.55 9.25 9.11
C LEU A 268 24.95 9.52 10.58
N LYS A 269 26.24 9.70 10.87
CA LYS A 269 26.74 10.01 12.22
C LYS A 269 26.31 11.40 12.67
N THR A 270 26.41 12.40 11.79
CA THR A 270 25.91 13.76 12.04
C THR A 270 24.39 13.75 12.22
N TYR A 271 23.65 13.00 11.40
CA TYR A 271 22.20 12.81 11.58
C TYR A 271 21.83 12.19 12.94
N LEU A 272 22.55 11.15 13.35
CA LEU A 272 22.26 10.43 14.60
C LEU A 272 22.61 11.24 15.86
N ASN A 273 23.68 12.05 15.80
CA ASN A 273 24.12 12.86 16.93
C ASN A 273 23.40 14.21 17.02
N GLU A 274 23.11 14.84 15.88
CA GLU A 274 22.68 16.25 15.83
C GLU A 274 21.25 16.42 15.29
N GLY A 275 20.66 15.37 14.72
CA GLY A 275 19.30 15.39 14.17
C GLY A 275 19.21 15.88 12.72
N PRO A 276 18.00 15.89 12.13
CA PRO A 276 17.79 16.06 10.69
C PRO A 276 18.22 17.42 10.12
N TYR A 277 18.35 18.46 10.95
CA TYR A 277 18.65 19.83 10.51
C TYR A 277 20.12 20.07 10.13
N TYR A 278 21.01 19.12 10.42
CA TYR A 278 22.46 19.30 10.28
C TYR A 278 23.08 18.53 9.09
N VAL A 279 22.24 17.90 8.25
CA VAL A 279 22.70 17.22 7.03
C VAL A 279 22.36 18.06 5.81
N ASN A 280 23.27 18.94 5.38
CA ASN A 280 23.13 19.67 4.11
C ASN A 280 23.71 18.88 2.94
N ALA A 281 22.95 18.76 1.85
CA ALA A 281 23.46 18.26 0.59
C ALA A 281 24.26 19.37 -0.11
N VAL A 282 25.58 19.21 -0.22
CA VAL A 282 26.39 20.07 -1.08
C VAL A 282 26.18 19.59 -2.51
N SER A 283 25.44 20.35 -3.34
CA SER A 283 25.50 20.15 -4.79
C SER A 283 26.84 20.68 -5.28
N SER A 284 27.70 19.80 -5.77
CA SER A 284 28.87 20.23 -6.53
C SER A 284 28.39 20.81 -7.87
N VAL A 285 28.27 22.12 -7.97
CA VAL A 285 28.17 22.79 -9.26
C VAL A 285 29.60 23.03 -9.72
N THR A 286 30.04 22.27 -10.72
CA THR A 286 31.25 22.54 -11.47
C THR A 286 31.02 23.80 -12.30
N THR A 287 31.66 24.92 -11.93
CA THR A 287 31.86 26.04 -12.85
C THR A 287 33.12 25.74 -13.64
N GLU A 288 32.96 25.29 -14.89
CA GLU A 288 34.05 25.32 -15.87
C GLU A 288 34.41 26.78 -16.18
N GLY A 289 35.70 27.08 -16.06
CA GLY A 289 36.48 28.02 -16.86
C GLY A 289 35.91 29.42 -17.12
N ALA A 290 36.43 30.41 -16.39
CA ALA A 290 36.62 31.73 -16.95
C ALA A 290 37.84 31.70 -17.89
N ASP A 291 37.66 32.14 -19.13
CA ASP A 291 38.71 32.83 -19.90
C ASP A 291 38.66 34.33 -19.55
#